data_AF-A0A4Y9S4R2-F1
#
_entry.id   AF-A0A4Y9S4R2-F1
#
_cell.length_a   1.000
_cell.length_b   1.000
_cell.length_c   1.000
_cell.angle_alpha   90.00
_cell.angle_beta   90.00
_cell.angle_gamma   90.00
#
_symmetry.space_group_name_H-M   'P 1'
#
loop_
_entity.id
_entity.type
_entity.pdbx_description
1 polymer ?
#
loop_
_entity_poly.entity_id
_entity_poly.type
_entity_poly.pdbx_seq_one_letter_code
_entity_poly.pdbx_strand_id
1 'polypeptide(L)' 'MAALPERPDTPCVAVCSTTFDDVCRGCGRTYIEVARWVAMSAEEKEVVWRRILAEGYPRRN' A
#
# COMPACT_ATOMS: atom_id res chain seq x y z
N MET A 1 -10.02 13.63 -19.39
CA MET A 1 -9.21 12.55 -18.77
C MET A 1 -9.11 12.89 -17.30
N ALA A 2 -9.95 12.27 -16.46
CA ALA A 2 -10.03 12.62 -15.05
C ALA A 2 -8.69 12.30 -14.37
N ALA A 3 -8.01 13.33 -13.89
CA ALA A 3 -6.86 13.18 -13.04
C ALA A 3 -7.31 12.41 -11.80
N LEU A 4 -6.83 11.18 -11.67
CA LEU A 4 -6.98 10.42 -10.42
C LEU A 4 -6.42 11.29 -9.29
N PRO A 5 -7.04 11.25 -8.10
CA PRO A 5 -6.61 12.06 -6.96
C PRO A 5 -5.08 11.91 -6.77
N GLU A 6 -4.41 13.00 -6.40
CA GLU A 6 -2.96 13.17 -6.19
C GLU A 6 -2.37 12.29 -5.07
N ARG A 7 -2.81 11.04 -4.98
CA ARG A 7 -2.29 10.02 -4.09
C ARG A 7 -1.05 9.43 -4.75
N PRO A 8 0.01 9.14 -3.98
CA PRO A 8 1.18 8.47 -4.54
C PRO A 8 0.76 7.12 -5.13
N ASP A 9 1.35 6.75 -6.27
CA ASP A 9 1.09 5.48 -6.95
C ASP A 9 1.31 4.25 -6.07
N THR A 10 2.12 4.39 -5.01
CA THR A 10 2.34 3.34 -4.01
C THR A 10 2.39 3.95 -2.61
N PRO A 11 1.82 3.28 -1.59
CA PRO A 11 1.92 3.71 -0.19
C PRO A 11 3.29 3.39 0.45
N CYS A 12 4.31 3.02 -0.34
CA CYS A 12 5.61 2.61 0.16
C CYS A 12 6.35 3.79 0.82
N VAL A 13 6.91 3.55 2.01
CA VAL A 13 7.74 4.52 2.74
C VAL A 13 9.23 4.17 2.70
N ALA A 14 9.65 3.34 1.72
CA ALA A 14 11.00 2.79 1.58
C ALA A 14 11.50 1.97 2.79
N VAL A 15 10.61 1.64 3.75
CA VAL A 15 10.87 0.75 4.87
C VAL A 15 9.96 -0.46 4.72
N CYS A 16 10.55 -1.66 4.77
CA CYS A 16 9.82 -2.91 4.71
C CYS A 16 10.11 -3.75 5.95
N SER A 17 9.07 -4.08 6.72
CA SER A 17 9.17 -5.03 7.84
C SER A 17 8.59 -6.40 7.51
N THR A 18 8.15 -6.65 6.27
CA THR A 18 7.52 -7.92 5.89
C THR A 18 8.45 -9.12 5.93
N THR A 19 9.75 -8.89 6.15
CA THR A 19 10.74 -9.94 6.40
C THR A 19 10.52 -10.59 7.78
N PHE A 20 9.92 -9.87 8.72
CA PHE A 20 9.70 -10.31 10.09
C PHE A 20 8.21 -10.34 10.49
N ASP A 21 7.39 -9.47 9.88
CA ASP A 21 5.95 -9.36 10.11
C ASP A 21 5.18 -9.81 8.86
N ASP A 22 3.93 -10.26 8.99
CA ASP A 22 3.08 -10.54 7.82
C ASP A 22 2.63 -9.26 7.09
N VAL A 23 2.55 -8.14 7.83
CA VAL A 23 2.14 -6.82 7.34
C VAL A 23 3.24 -5.79 7.61
N CYS A 24 3.58 -5.01 6.59
CA CYS A 24 4.58 -3.96 6.71
C CYS A 24 4.12 -2.86 7.68
N ARG A 25 4.87 -2.63 8.77
CA ARG A 25 4.58 -1.56 9.74
C ARG A 25 4.78 -0.14 9.20
N GLY A 26 5.41 0.02 8.04
CA GLY A 26 5.54 1.31 7.37
C GLY A 26 4.34 1.63 6.49
N CYS A 27 4.08 0.78 5.50
CA CYS A 27 3.05 1.01 4.48
C CYS A 27 1.73 0.26 4.68
N GLY A 28 1.64 -0.62 5.67
CA GLY A 28 0.43 -1.39 5.98
C GLY A 28 0.12 -2.52 5.01
N ARG A 29 0.99 -2.81 4.02
CA ARG A 29 0.77 -3.87 3.02
C ARG A 29 1.49 -5.16 3.38
N THR A 30 0.93 -6.28 2.96
CA THR A 30 1.58 -7.59 2.98
C THR A 30 2.63 -7.70 1.88
N TYR A 31 3.56 -8.65 2.01
CA TYR A 31 4.56 -8.93 0.96
C TYR A 31 3.90 -9.24 -0.39
N ILE A 32 2.80 -10.00 -0.40
CA ILE A 32 2.08 -10.37 -1.62
C ILE A 32 1.48 -9.15 -2.31
N GLU A 33 0.88 -8.22 -1.56
CA GLU A 33 0.35 -6.97 -2.11
C GLU A 33 1.45 -6.09 -2.70
N VAL A 34 2.63 -6.05 -2.07
CA VAL A 34 3.79 -5.34 -2.61
C VAL A 34 4.28 -5.98 -3.92
N ALA A 35 4.42 -7.31 -3.94
CA ALA A 35 4.89 -8.05 -5.11
C ALA A 35 3.90 -7.98 -6.29
N ARG A 36 2.59 -8.04 -6.01
CA ARG A 36 1.55 -7.99 -7.05
C ARG A 36 1.15 -6.57 -7.44
N TRP A 37 1.60 -5.52 -6.73
CA TRP A 37 1.16 -4.14 -6.94
C TRP A 37 1.23 -3.67 -8.40
N VAL A 38 2.30 -4.05 -9.12
CA VAL A 38 2.49 -3.70 -10.53
C VAL A 38 1.53 -4.42 -11.47
N ALA A 39 1.05 -5.60 -11.09
CA ALA A 39 0.10 -6.41 -11.84
C ALA A 39 -1.36 -6.18 -11.42
N MET A 40 -1.60 -5.46 -10.32
CA MET A 40 -2.93 -5.17 -9.79
C MET A 40 -3.68 -4.14 -10.63
N SER A 41 -4.99 -4.35 -10.79
CA SER A 41 -5.90 -3.39 -11.40
C SER A 41 -6.13 -2.17 -10.49
N ALA A 42 -6.75 -1.11 -11.03
CA ALA A 42 -7.07 0.08 -10.24
C ALA A 42 -8.03 -0.26 -9.09
N GLU A 43 -8.98 -1.16 -9.32
CA GLU A 43 -9.95 -1.63 -8.32
C GLU A 43 -9.26 -2.40 -7.19
N GLU A 44 -8.33 -3.31 -7.53
CA GLU A 44 -7.54 -4.06 -6.54
C GLU A 44 -6.69 -3.11 -5.68
N LYS A 45 -6.04 -2.12 -6.32
CA LYS A 45 -5.28 -1.09 -5.61
C LYS A 45 -6.16 -0.27 -4.66
N GLU A 46 -7.37 0.09 -5.07
CA GLU A 46 -8.34 0.81 -4.22
C GLU A 46 -8.77 -0.01 -3.00
N VAL A 47 -8.94 -1.33 -3.14
CA VAL A 47 -9.23 -2.21 -1.98
C VAL A 47 -8.08 -2.17 -0.97
N VAL A 48 -6.84 -2.28 -1.43
CA VAL A 48 -5.65 -2.18 -0.57
C VAL A 48 -5.60 -0.80 0.09
N TRP A 49 -5.83 0.27 -0.67
CA TRP A 49 -5.85 1.64 -0.15
C TRP A 49 -6.88 1.84 0.96
N ARG A 50 -8.12 1.37 0.76
CA ARG A 50 -9.16 1.46 1.81
C ARG A 50 -8.74 0.73 3.07
N ARG A 51 -8.14 -0.47 2.93
CA ARG A 51 -7.68 -1.28 4.07
C ARG A 51 -6.59 -0.55 4.85
N ILE A 52 -5.51 -0.13 4.18
CA ILE A 52 -4.36 0.51 4.85
C ILE A 52 -4.73 1.86 5.47
N LEU A 53 -5.62 2.63 4.83
CA LEU A 53 -6.09 3.90 5.38
C LEU A 53 -6.96 3.69 6.62
N ALA A 54 -7.82 2.66 6.63
CA ALA A 54 -8.61 2.30 7.80
C ALA A 54 -7.74 1.85 8.99
N GLU A 55 -6.60 1.22 8.71
CA GLU A 55 -5.60 0.83 9.71
C GLU A 55 -4.70 2.00 10.18
N GLY A 56 -4.77 3.17 9.52
CA GLY A 56 -3.97 4.34 9.85
C GLY A 56 -2.54 4.31 9.28
N TYR A 57 -2.34 3.64 8.15
CA TYR A 57 -1.11 3.68 7.34
C TYR A 57 -1.26 4.65 6.16
N PRO A 58 -0.15 5.09 5.53
CA PRO A 58 1.24 4.83 5.87
C PRO A 58 1.72 5.64 7.08
N ARG A 59 2.37 4.98 8.04
CA ARG A 59 2.99 5.65 9.18
C ARG A 59 4.40 6.07 8.79
N ARG A 60 4.58 7.36 8.52
CA ARG A 60 5.91 7.99 8.42
C ARG A 60 6.29 8.46 9.83
N ASN A 61 7.10 7.67 10.53
CA ASN A 61 7.78 8.09 11.75
C ASN A 61 9.15 8.66 11.39
#